data_AF-A0A0F9NV05-F1
#
_entry.id   AF-A0A0F9NV05-F1
#
_cell.length_a   1.000
_cell.length_b   1.000
_cell.length_c   1.000
_cell.angle_alpha   90.00
_cell.angle_beta   90.00
_cell.angle_gamma   90.00
#
_symmetry.space_group_name_H-M   'P 1'
#
loop_
_entity.id
_entity.type
_entity.pdbx_description
1 polymer ?
#
loop_
_entity_poly.entity_id
_entity_poly.type
_entity_poly.pdbx_seq_one_letter_code
_entity_poly.pdbx_strand_id
1 'polypeptide(L)'
;MTRPGQGYAPVDSIYPHKGINTLDPATLADPKFSPRMLNTVVTDGLIRSRGGYFDLGNSIEDPVVELIEWSTESGARQLIAITTKHQYKFDATTNTWVNITQDDAAANAIKSTTPPNTVVLNGVVATYGVGDYIRIKSHALNDGVYLLDGVNHGGADSILTTTEGTIQSAGVDGDVSEIVPLTGDITNPFDWVVATDDTDTYLFVVNGGIDNVLWYDGTGQFENYNPADINGGGAFKAFTVALHFNHLMFGNYNDGSSREKFVIWSNNGDFQIATGFTAGVNDTSGSMLLPDSQGAILKLKNLGDRLAVYSENSIGLFSFIGGNFIFSYEQVLRETRLLSPRGIANLGPFHIYVSVENFFLFDGTRLLRTVGDAVQKDFQANVKLDLANQAFAFLDSPVNEIYFVIPTSSSLTRIYLLEYDLFRIENTRWTPHVYADQI
;
A
#
# COMPACT_ATOMS: atom_id res chain seq x y z
N MET A 1 53.89 9.69 12.83
CA MET A 1 54.37 10.17 14.14
C MET A 1 54.23 11.68 14.20
N THR A 2 53.17 12.16 14.85
CA THR A 2 53.00 13.53 15.36
C THR A 2 52.12 13.41 16.61
N ARG A 3 52.53 14.08 17.69
CA ARG A 3 52.11 13.81 19.09
C ARG A 3 50.63 14.14 19.36
N PRO A 4 49.88 13.31 20.12
CA PRO A 4 48.60 13.69 20.70
C PRO A 4 48.85 14.34 22.05
N GLY A 5 48.36 15.56 22.22
CA GLY A 5 48.46 16.25 23.50
C GLY A 5 48.17 17.71 23.30
N GLN A 6 46.87 18.04 23.14
CA GLN A 6 46.19 19.18 23.74
C GLN A 6 44.67 18.95 23.59
N GLY A 7 43.92 19.34 24.63
CA GLY A 7 42.64 18.78 25.02
C GLY A 7 41.52 18.92 24.00
N TYR A 8 40.92 17.79 23.65
CA TYR A 8 39.62 17.75 23.00
C TYR A 8 38.59 17.24 24.00
N ALA A 9 37.66 18.11 24.39
CA ALA A 9 36.49 17.77 25.17
C ALA A 9 35.25 17.82 24.24
N PRO A 10 34.41 16.77 24.20
CA PRO A 10 33.18 16.79 23.41
C PRO A 10 32.21 17.87 23.91
N VAL A 11 31.50 18.51 22.98
CA VAL A 11 30.85 19.83 23.14
C VAL A 11 29.52 19.82 23.93
N ASP A 12 29.00 18.69 24.37
CA ASP A 12 27.67 18.65 25.02
C ASP A 12 27.70 18.13 26.47
N SER A 13 28.24 18.93 27.40
CA SER A 13 28.08 18.69 28.84
C SER A 13 28.03 20.01 29.62
N ILE A 14 26.81 20.46 29.97
CA ILE A 14 26.55 21.69 30.75
C ILE A 14 26.59 21.40 32.27
N TYR A 15 27.60 20.68 32.76
CA TYR A 15 27.76 20.42 34.20
C TYR A 15 29.15 20.83 34.71
N PRO A 16 29.27 21.32 35.97
CA PRO A 16 30.51 21.87 36.50
C PRO A 16 31.62 20.81 36.63
N HIS A 17 32.74 21.05 35.95
CA HIS A 17 33.90 20.17 35.75
C HIS A 17 34.78 19.86 36.98
N LYS A 18 34.26 19.86 38.20
CA LYS A 18 35.03 19.45 39.39
C LYS A 18 34.57 18.08 39.87
N GLY A 19 34.96 17.03 39.13
CA GLY A 19 34.71 15.65 39.55
C GLY A 19 34.83 14.58 38.45
N ILE A 20 34.89 14.97 37.18
CA ILE A 20 35.05 14.01 36.06
C ILE A 20 36.53 13.75 35.78
N ASN A 21 36.91 12.46 35.77
CA ASN A 21 38.24 12.01 35.38
C ASN A 21 38.40 12.17 33.85
N THR A 22 39.08 13.23 33.43
CA THR A 22 39.34 13.50 32.00
C THR A 22 40.47 12.65 31.41
N LEU A 23 41.07 11.75 32.22
CA LEU A 23 42.10 10.81 31.77
C LEU A 23 41.52 9.52 31.21
N ASP A 24 40.24 9.23 31.46
CA ASP A 24 39.57 8.10 30.83
C ASP A 24 39.14 8.51 29.42
N PRO A 25 39.64 7.85 28.36
CA PRO A 25 39.21 8.13 27.00
C PRO A 25 37.70 7.84 26.89
N ALA A 26 36.99 8.68 26.13
CA ALA A 26 35.57 8.48 25.88
C ALA A 26 35.33 7.07 25.34
N THR A 27 34.42 6.33 25.97
CA THR A 27 34.02 4.98 25.52
C THR A 27 33.18 5.01 24.24
N LEU A 28 32.81 6.21 23.77
CA LEU A 28 32.02 6.45 22.58
C LEU A 28 32.88 7.15 21.52
N ALA A 29 32.79 6.67 20.27
CA ALA A 29 33.42 7.32 19.14
C ALA A 29 32.71 8.64 18.83
N ASP A 30 33.48 9.73 18.66
CA ASP A 30 32.94 11.04 18.28
C ASP A 30 32.30 10.94 16.88
N PRO A 31 31.02 11.34 16.71
CA PRO A 31 30.28 11.23 15.46
C PRO A 31 31.00 11.84 14.25
N LYS A 32 31.86 12.85 14.43
CA LYS A 32 32.61 13.47 13.33
C LYS A 32 33.64 12.53 12.69
N PHE A 33 34.06 11.48 13.40
CA PHE A 33 35.00 10.47 12.88
C PHE A 33 34.30 9.29 12.20
N SER A 34 32.95 9.27 12.20
CA SER A 34 32.16 8.20 11.57
C SER A 34 31.24 8.66 10.43
N PRO A 35 31.61 9.61 9.55
CA PRO A 35 30.72 10.10 8.49
C PRO A 35 30.40 9.03 7.42
N ARG A 36 31.03 7.85 7.48
CA ARG A 36 30.86 6.75 6.52
C ARG A 36 30.47 5.42 7.15
N MET A 37 30.11 5.38 8.45
CA MET A 37 29.54 4.19 9.06
C MET A 37 28.06 4.08 8.71
N LEU A 38 27.78 3.84 7.43
CA LEU A 38 26.45 3.45 6.98
C LEU A 38 26.16 2.02 7.47
N ASN A 39 24.89 1.74 7.78
CA ASN A 39 24.42 0.41 8.16
C ASN A 39 25.08 -0.20 9.43
N THR A 40 25.44 0.63 10.41
CA THR A 40 25.98 0.17 11.70
C THR A 40 25.21 0.79 12.86
N VAL A 41 24.79 -0.01 13.84
CA VAL A 41 24.23 0.46 15.10
C VAL A 41 25.28 0.29 16.19
N VAL A 42 25.53 1.37 16.93
CA VAL A 42 26.41 1.36 18.11
C VAL A 42 25.53 1.52 19.34
N THR A 43 25.50 0.51 20.20
CA THR A 43 24.75 0.54 21.47
C THR A 43 25.56 -0.20 22.54
N ASP A 44 25.79 0.43 23.70
CA ASP A 44 26.44 -0.18 24.88
C ASP A 44 27.67 -1.05 24.61
N GLY A 45 28.68 -0.48 23.93
CA GLY A 45 29.93 -1.19 23.62
C GLY A 45 29.80 -2.27 22.55
N LEU A 46 28.61 -2.44 21.97
CA LEU A 46 28.35 -3.34 20.86
C LEU A 46 28.28 -2.54 19.56
N ILE A 47 29.13 -2.90 18.60
CA ILE A 47 29.03 -2.46 17.21
C ILE A 47 28.40 -3.60 16.44
N ARG A 48 27.17 -3.42 15.98
CA ARG A 48 26.49 -4.39 15.10
C ARG A 48 26.26 -3.77 13.73
N SER A 49 26.44 -4.52 12.66
CA SER A 49 25.82 -4.12 11.40
C SER A 49 24.31 -4.08 11.63
N ARG A 50 23.64 -3.01 11.22
CA ARG A 50 22.18 -3.01 11.09
C ARG A 50 21.85 -4.17 10.13
N GLY A 51 20.78 -4.93 10.43
CA GLY A 51 20.32 -6.03 9.57
C GLY A 51 20.29 -5.55 8.13
N GLY A 52 21.10 -6.18 7.28
CA GLY A 52 21.45 -5.65 5.97
C GLY A 52 20.25 -5.63 5.04
N TYR A 53 20.12 -4.54 4.28
CA TYR A 53 19.36 -4.54 3.04
C TYR A 53 19.91 -5.69 2.19
N PHE A 54 19.06 -6.67 1.90
CA PHE A 54 19.33 -7.67 0.87
C PHE A 54 18.54 -7.25 -0.36
N ASP A 55 19.19 -7.32 -1.52
CA ASP A 55 18.48 -7.11 -2.78
C ASP A 55 17.46 -8.24 -2.93
N LEU A 56 16.18 -7.86 -2.88
CA LEU A 56 15.08 -8.79 -3.04
C LEU A 56 14.65 -8.77 -4.50
N GLY A 57 15.08 -9.78 -5.25
CA GLY A 57 14.78 -9.90 -6.67
C GLY A 57 15.60 -8.98 -7.58
N ASN A 58 15.18 -8.90 -8.84
CA ASN A 58 15.66 -7.93 -9.83
C ASN A 58 15.03 -6.54 -9.60
N SER A 59 15.49 -5.53 -10.34
CA SER A 59 14.90 -4.19 -10.30
C SER A 59 13.44 -4.20 -10.78
N ILE A 60 12.59 -3.45 -10.08
CA ILE A 60 11.24 -3.09 -10.51
C ILE A 60 11.32 -1.71 -11.19
N GLU A 61 10.58 -1.51 -12.27
CA GLU A 61 10.68 -0.30 -13.11
C GLU A 61 10.00 0.93 -12.48
N ASP A 62 8.92 0.72 -11.75
CA ASP A 62 8.11 1.78 -11.14
C ASP A 62 8.31 1.88 -9.62
N PRO A 63 8.10 3.07 -9.02
CA PRO A 63 8.13 3.24 -7.57
C PRO A 63 7.15 2.30 -6.87
N VAL A 64 7.67 1.50 -5.92
CA VAL A 64 6.87 0.60 -5.09
C VAL A 64 6.10 1.43 -4.07
N VAL A 65 4.77 1.29 -4.07
CA VAL A 65 3.87 1.99 -3.16
C VAL A 65 3.50 1.14 -1.96
N GLU A 66 3.40 -0.18 -2.15
CA GLU A 66 2.99 -1.13 -1.11
C GLU A 66 3.65 -2.51 -1.34
N LEU A 67 4.02 -3.18 -0.24
CA LEU A 67 4.44 -4.59 -0.23
C LEU A 67 3.47 -5.39 0.64
N ILE A 68 2.96 -6.50 0.10
CA ILE A 68 1.90 -7.30 0.72
C ILE A 68 2.38 -8.75 0.82
N GLU A 69 2.42 -9.29 2.04
CA GLU A 69 2.51 -10.75 2.24
C GLU A 69 1.10 -11.32 2.11
N TRP A 70 0.88 -12.10 1.06
CA TRP A 70 -0.38 -12.77 0.77
C TRP A 70 -0.19 -14.27 0.96
N SER A 71 -1.16 -14.94 1.58
CA SER A 71 -1.11 -16.38 1.78
C SER A 71 -2.43 -17.04 1.41
N THR A 72 -2.36 -18.17 0.71
CA THR A 72 -3.53 -19.03 0.49
C THR A 72 -3.90 -19.78 1.76
N GLU A 73 -5.13 -20.28 1.81
CA GLU A 73 -5.56 -21.25 2.81
C GLU A 73 -4.68 -22.52 2.82
N SER A 74 -4.17 -22.92 1.65
CA SER A 74 -3.23 -24.04 1.52
C SER A 74 -1.84 -23.77 2.11
N GLY A 75 -1.60 -22.58 2.66
CA GLY A 75 -0.35 -22.16 3.31
C GLY A 75 0.74 -21.69 2.35
N ALA A 76 0.44 -21.53 1.06
CA ALA A 76 1.38 -20.95 0.11
C ALA A 76 1.48 -19.45 0.36
N ARG A 77 2.69 -18.95 0.60
CA ARG A 77 2.95 -17.53 0.82
C ARG A 77 3.57 -16.91 -0.42
N GLN A 78 3.10 -15.73 -0.78
CA GLN A 78 3.58 -14.96 -1.90
C GLN A 78 3.81 -13.53 -1.42
N LEU A 79 4.88 -12.91 -1.90
CA LEU A 79 5.10 -11.49 -1.69
C LEU A 79 4.69 -10.75 -2.96
N ILE A 80 3.81 -9.78 -2.80
CA ILE A 80 3.26 -8.96 -3.88
C ILE A 80 3.77 -7.54 -3.69
N ALA A 81 4.30 -6.95 -4.76
CA ALA A 81 4.66 -5.54 -4.82
C ALA A 81 3.66 -4.80 -5.71
N ILE A 82 3.09 -3.73 -5.18
CA ILE A 82 2.21 -2.82 -5.93
C ILE A 82 3.01 -1.55 -6.18
N THR A 83 3.15 -1.18 -7.44
CA THR A 83 3.75 0.08 -7.85
C THR A 83 2.68 1.08 -8.27
N THR A 84 3.09 2.28 -8.66
CA THR A 84 2.17 3.30 -9.21
C THR A 84 1.43 2.83 -10.47
N LYS A 85 1.99 1.86 -11.21
CA LYS A 85 1.45 1.39 -12.50
C LYS A 85 1.23 -0.12 -12.57
N HIS A 86 2.11 -0.92 -11.99
CA HIS A 86 2.17 -2.36 -12.20
C HIS A 86 2.09 -3.15 -10.88
N GLN A 87 1.71 -4.41 -10.98
CA GLN A 87 1.72 -5.36 -9.87
C GLN A 87 2.72 -6.47 -10.17
N TYR A 88 3.52 -6.83 -9.17
CA TYR A 88 4.54 -7.87 -9.29
C TYR A 88 4.39 -8.90 -8.19
N LYS A 89 4.69 -10.15 -8.53
CA LYS A 89 4.82 -11.26 -7.60
C LYS A 89 6.27 -11.68 -7.51
N PHE A 90 6.76 -11.85 -6.30
CA PHE A 90 8.10 -12.36 -6.07
C PHE A 90 8.13 -13.88 -6.27
N ASP A 91 8.99 -14.35 -7.17
CA ASP A 91 9.33 -15.76 -7.31
C ASP A 91 10.64 -16.06 -6.57
N ALA A 92 10.51 -16.75 -5.44
CA ALA A 92 11.64 -17.15 -4.61
C ALA A 92 12.55 -18.19 -5.27
N THR A 93 12.07 -18.92 -6.29
CA THR A 93 12.84 -19.96 -6.99
C THR A 93 13.86 -19.33 -7.93
N THR A 94 13.43 -18.32 -8.69
CA THR A 94 14.28 -17.60 -9.64
C THR A 94 14.90 -16.34 -9.04
N ASN A 95 14.44 -15.92 -7.85
CA ASN A 95 14.79 -14.66 -7.22
C ASN A 95 14.51 -13.47 -8.16
N THR A 96 13.30 -13.42 -8.72
CA THR A 96 12.86 -12.36 -9.64
C THR A 96 11.43 -11.93 -9.35
N TRP A 97 11.10 -10.69 -9.69
CA TRP A 97 9.75 -10.15 -9.74
C TRP A 97 9.11 -10.47 -11.08
N VAL A 98 7.95 -11.11 -11.03
CA VAL A 98 7.12 -11.46 -12.19
C VAL A 98 5.97 -10.48 -12.26
N ASN A 99 5.83 -9.77 -13.38
CA ASN A 99 4.73 -8.83 -13.59
C ASN A 99 3.39 -9.60 -13.74
N ILE A 100 2.46 -9.35 -12.81
CA ILE A 100 1.12 -9.93 -12.74
C ILE A 100 0.02 -8.87 -12.92
N THR A 101 0.39 -7.72 -13.51
CA THR A 101 -0.56 -6.65 -13.84
C THR A 101 -1.65 -7.16 -14.78
N GLN A 102 -2.83 -6.58 -14.66
CA GLN A 102 -3.99 -6.90 -15.50
C GLN A 102 -3.68 -6.83 -17.00
N ASP A 103 -4.30 -7.73 -17.75
CA ASP A 103 -4.36 -7.66 -19.22
C ASP A 103 -5.67 -7.01 -19.70
N ASP A 104 -5.62 -6.41 -20.88
CA ASP A 104 -6.81 -6.10 -21.63
C ASP A 104 -7.48 -7.41 -22.09
N ALA A 105 -8.81 -7.40 -22.15
CA ALA A 105 -9.61 -8.54 -22.56
C ALA A 105 -9.43 -8.87 -24.05
N ALA A 106 -8.87 -7.96 -24.86
CA ALA A 106 -8.60 -8.15 -26.27
C ALA A 106 -7.25 -8.86 -26.51
N ALA A 107 -7.28 -10.20 -26.50
CA ALA A 107 -6.14 -11.02 -26.90
C ALA A 107 -6.09 -11.22 -28.43
N ASN A 108 -4.92 -11.01 -29.03
CA ASN A 108 -4.67 -11.16 -30.46
C ASN A 108 -3.79 -12.39 -30.73
N ALA A 109 -4.29 -13.30 -31.57
CA ALA A 109 -3.57 -14.51 -31.92
C ALA A 109 -2.25 -14.23 -32.63
N ILE A 110 -1.20 -14.92 -32.20
CA ILE A 110 0.12 -14.83 -32.83
C ILE A 110 0.12 -15.62 -34.14
N LYS A 111 0.54 -14.97 -35.22
CA LYS A 111 0.78 -15.59 -36.52
C LYS A 111 2.17 -16.21 -36.61
N SER A 112 3.17 -15.56 -36.03
CA SER A 112 4.54 -16.08 -35.99
C SER A 112 5.41 -15.20 -35.12
N THR A 113 6.45 -15.78 -34.56
CA THR A 113 7.54 -15.05 -33.91
C THR A 113 8.82 -15.14 -34.75
N THR A 114 9.43 -14.00 -35.05
CA THR A 114 10.66 -13.90 -35.85
C THR A 114 11.79 -13.30 -35.00
N PRO A 115 12.92 -13.99 -34.83
CA PRO A 115 14.03 -13.44 -34.08
C PRO A 115 14.81 -12.36 -34.83
N PRO A 116 15.45 -11.43 -34.10
CA PRO A 116 15.18 -11.11 -32.70
C PRO A 116 13.91 -10.26 -32.56
N ASN A 117 13.18 -10.44 -31.46
CA ASN A 117 12.24 -9.47 -30.90
C ASN A 117 11.04 -9.07 -31.78
N THR A 118 10.61 -9.91 -32.72
CA THR A 118 9.46 -9.60 -33.58
C THR A 118 8.31 -10.58 -33.35
N VAL A 119 7.10 -10.04 -33.13
CA VAL A 119 5.84 -10.77 -33.09
C VAL A 119 4.95 -10.32 -34.23
N VAL A 120 4.39 -11.25 -34.99
CA VAL A 120 3.43 -10.96 -36.05
C VAL A 120 2.06 -11.45 -35.60
N LEU A 121 1.05 -10.59 -35.66
CA LEU A 121 -0.34 -10.91 -35.31
C LEU A 121 -1.12 -11.39 -36.53
N ASN A 122 -2.09 -12.29 -36.31
CA ASN A 122 -2.82 -12.95 -37.38
C ASN A 122 -4.05 -12.16 -37.85
N GLY A 123 -3.92 -11.40 -38.94
CA GLY A 123 -5.07 -10.74 -39.57
C GLY A 123 -5.71 -9.64 -38.73
N VAL A 124 -4.97 -9.07 -37.78
CA VAL A 124 -5.41 -7.96 -36.93
C VAL A 124 -4.50 -6.75 -37.09
N VAL A 125 -5.13 -5.58 -37.24
CA VAL A 125 -4.50 -4.27 -37.03
C VAL A 125 -4.61 -3.96 -35.54
N ALA A 126 -3.56 -4.27 -34.77
CA ALA A 126 -3.57 -4.01 -33.33
C ALA A 126 -3.52 -2.51 -33.04
N THR A 127 -4.11 -2.10 -31.93
CA THR A 127 -4.16 -0.70 -31.49
C THR A 127 -2.98 -0.30 -30.59
N TYR A 128 -1.99 -1.18 -30.43
CA TYR A 128 -0.83 -0.95 -29.57
C TYR A 128 0.02 0.21 -30.08
N GLY A 129 0.55 0.99 -29.15
CA GLY A 129 1.54 2.05 -29.34
C GLY A 129 2.96 1.60 -29.01
N VAL A 130 3.92 2.41 -29.48
CA VAL A 130 5.31 2.30 -29.02
C VAL A 130 5.37 2.79 -27.58
N GLY A 131 6.00 2.01 -26.70
CA GLY A 131 6.05 2.25 -25.26
C GLY A 131 5.02 1.46 -24.44
N ASP A 132 4.08 0.76 -25.09
CA ASP A 132 3.12 -0.09 -24.39
C ASP A 132 3.77 -1.42 -23.99
N TYR A 133 3.30 -1.99 -22.89
CA TYR A 133 3.70 -3.33 -22.46
C TYR A 133 2.72 -4.35 -23.02
N ILE A 134 3.25 -5.39 -23.64
CA ILE A 134 2.48 -6.54 -24.08
C ILE A 134 2.85 -7.78 -23.28
N ARG A 135 1.88 -8.66 -23.10
CA ARG A 135 2.10 -10.00 -22.55
C ARG A 135 1.88 -11.02 -23.65
N ILE A 136 2.85 -11.91 -23.82
CA ILE A 136 2.72 -13.11 -24.64
C ILE A 136 2.34 -14.27 -23.70
N LYS A 137 1.30 -15.02 -24.06
CA LYS A 137 0.83 -16.18 -23.31
C LYS A 137 0.68 -17.39 -24.22
N SER A 138 0.78 -18.59 -23.64
CA SER A 138 0.51 -19.87 -24.31
C SER A 138 1.40 -20.13 -25.54
N HIS A 139 2.55 -19.44 -25.62
CA HIS A 139 3.57 -19.60 -26.65
C HIS A 139 4.78 -20.40 -26.09
N ALA A 140 4.73 -20.80 -24.81
CA ALA A 140 5.72 -21.61 -24.09
C ALA A 140 7.10 -20.92 -23.94
N LEU A 141 7.91 -20.87 -24.99
CA LEU A 141 9.28 -20.33 -24.95
C LEU A 141 9.33 -18.80 -24.88
N ASN A 142 8.25 -18.13 -25.26
CA ASN A 142 8.14 -16.68 -25.33
C ASN A 142 7.10 -16.15 -24.33
N ASP A 143 6.67 -16.95 -23.35
CA ASP A 143 5.72 -16.48 -22.34
C ASP A 143 6.40 -15.45 -21.45
N GLY A 144 5.81 -14.25 -21.35
CA GLY A 144 6.44 -13.14 -20.65
C GLY A 144 5.84 -11.79 -20.98
N VAL A 145 6.41 -10.75 -20.37
CA VAL A 145 6.04 -9.34 -20.58
C VAL A 145 7.15 -8.64 -21.34
N TYR A 146 6.78 -7.86 -22.35
CA TYR A 146 7.70 -7.21 -23.27
C TYR A 146 7.29 -5.77 -23.54
N LEU A 147 8.26 -4.85 -23.52
CA LEU A 147 8.07 -3.46 -23.93
C LEU A 147 8.12 -3.33 -25.46
N LEU A 148 7.14 -2.64 -26.05
CA LEU A 148 7.10 -2.36 -27.47
C LEU A 148 8.01 -1.19 -27.87
N ASP A 149 8.92 -1.45 -28.81
CA ASP A 149 9.79 -0.46 -29.45
C ASP A 149 9.24 0.02 -30.80
N GLY A 150 8.43 -0.82 -31.46
CA GLY A 150 7.94 -0.55 -32.79
C GLY A 150 6.63 -1.28 -33.09
N VAL A 151 5.72 -0.58 -33.75
CA VAL A 151 4.47 -1.15 -34.27
C VAL A 151 4.35 -0.78 -35.74
N ASN A 152 4.27 -1.80 -36.61
CA ASN A 152 4.10 -1.63 -38.05
C ASN A 152 2.85 -2.39 -38.53
N HIS A 153 1.97 -1.71 -39.26
CA HIS A 153 0.78 -2.35 -39.84
C HIS A 153 1.06 -2.75 -41.29
N GLY A 154 1.34 -4.04 -41.49
CA GLY A 154 1.60 -4.65 -42.79
C GLY A 154 0.32 -5.14 -43.46
N GLY A 155 -0.56 -4.22 -43.86
CA GLY A 155 -1.85 -4.59 -44.46
C GLY A 155 -2.81 -5.16 -43.41
N ALA A 156 -3.17 -6.44 -43.50
CA ALA A 156 -4.08 -7.10 -42.55
C ALA A 156 -3.37 -7.58 -41.27
N ASP A 157 -2.04 -7.70 -41.26
CA ASP A 157 -1.27 -8.15 -40.10
C ASP A 157 -0.59 -6.96 -39.41
N SER A 158 -0.35 -7.08 -38.10
CA SER A 158 0.51 -6.16 -37.34
C SER A 158 1.82 -6.83 -36.96
N ILE A 159 2.90 -6.08 -37.07
CA ILE A 159 4.25 -6.50 -36.71
C ILE A 159 4.67 -5.66 -35.52
N LEU A 160 4.92 -6.33 -34.40
CA LEU A 160 5.35 -5.76 -33.14
C LEU A 160 6.83 -6.04 -32.95
N THR A 161 7.61 -5.02 -32.59
CA THR A 161 9.03 -5.12 -32.26
C THR A 161 9.23 -4.78 -30.79
N THR A 162 9.99 -5.58 -30.04
CA THR A 162 10.22 -5.39 -28.60
C THR A 162 11.66 -4.96 -28.28
N THR A 163 11.83 -4.16 -27.21
CA THR A 163 13.15 -3.65 -26.80
C THR A 163 13.94 -4.67 -25.97
N GLU A 164 13.26 -5.55 -25.23
CA GLU A 164 13.87 -6.46 -24.26
C GLU A 164 13.40 -7.92 -24.45
N GLY A 165 14.25 -8.88 -24.05
CA GLY A 165 13.99 -10.31 -24.15
C GLY A 165 14.20 -10.89 -25.55
N THR A 166 14.86 -12.05 -25.66
CA THR A 166 15.03 -12.73 -26.96
C THR A 166 13.77 -13.53 -27.28
N ILE A 167 12.93 -13.00 -28.17
CA ILE A 167 11.83 -13.76 -28.76
C ILE A 167 12.43 -14.83 -29.68
N GLN A 168 12.20 -16.09 -29.35
CA GLN A 168 12.64 -17.24 -30.13
C GLN A 168 11.70 -17.50 -31.30
N SER A 169 12.24 -18.04 -32.40
CA SER A 169 11.43 -18.36 -33.57
C SER A 169 10.52 -19.54 -33.25
N ALA A 170 9.21 -19.36 -33.38
CA ALA A 170 8.27 -20.47 -33.36
C ALA A 170 7.06 -20.21 -34.28
N GLY A 171 6.22 -21.24 -34.40
CA GLY A 171 4.98 -21.23 -35.18
C GLY A 171 3.84 -20.41 -34.54
N VAL A 172 2.59 -20.79 -34.86
CA VAL A 172 1.33 -20.04 -34.60
C VAL A 172 0.68 -20.30 -33.23
N ASP A 173 1.45 -20.57 -32.18
CA ASP A 173 0.84 -20.91 -30.87
C ASP A 173 0.94 -19.72 -29.92
N GLY A 174 -0.19 -19.30 -29.33
CA GLY A 174 -0.25 -18.27 -28.29
C GLY A 174 -0.92 -16.97 -28.70
N ASP A 175 -1.10 -16.11 -27.70
CA ASP A 175 -1.83 -14.85 -27.81
C ASP A 175 -1.02 -13.68 -27.23
N VAL A 176 -1.26 -12.49 -27.77
CA VAL A 176 -0.74 -11.22 -27.25
C VAL A 176 -1.88 -10.39 -26.66
N SER A 177 -1.71 -9.93 -25.43
CA SER A 177 -2.58 -8.93 -24.80
C SER A 177 -1.77 -7.69 -24.41
N GLU A 178 -2.43 -6.54 -24.38
CA GLU A 178 -1.85 -5.34 -23.77
C GLU A 178 -1.97 -5.45 -22.25
N ILE A 179 -0.96 -4.99 -21.53
CA ILE A 179 -1.03 -4.82 -20.08
C ILE A 179 -1.72 -3.50 -19.79
N VAL A 180 -2.70 -3.51 -18.91
CA VAL A 180 -3.43 -2.30 -18.49
C VAL A 180 -2.79 -1.78 -17.21
N PRO A 181 -1.93 -0.74 -17.27
CA PRO A 181 -1.34 -0.16 -16.07
C PRO A 181 -2.38 0.60 -15.25
N LEU A 182 -2.14 0.75 -13.95
CA LEU A 182 -2.88 1.65 -13.09
C LEU A 182 -2.68 3.11 -13.54
N THR A 183 -3.73 3.91 -13.42
CA THR A 183 -3.75 5.32 -13.83
C THR A 183 -3.37 6.26 -12.68
N GLY A 184 -2.56 5.79 -11.73
CA GLY A 184 -2.26 6.48 -10.48
C GLY A 184 -0.88 7.13 -10.39
N ASP A 185 -0.71 7.96 -9.37
CA ASP A 185 0.59 8.48 -8.96
C ASP A 185 0.90 8.12 -7.49
N ILE A 186 2.08 8.52 -7.00
CA ILE A 186 2.54 8.25 -5.64
C ILE A 186 1.72 8.95 -4.55
N THR A 187 0.87 9.92 -4.92
CA THR A 187 0.01 10.67 -4.00
C THR A 187 -1.32 9.96 -3.76
N ASN A 188 -1.64 8.94 -4.55
CA ASN A 188 -2.90 8.26 -4.41
C ASN A 188 -2.97 7.42 -3.13
N PRO A 189 -4.11 7.40 -2.44
CA PRO A 189 -4.30 6.56 -1.27
C PRO A 189 -4.60 5.12 -1.71
N PHE A 190 -3.55 4.30 -1.74
CA PHE A 190 -3.70 2.85 -1.89
C PHE A 190 -4.23 2.22 -0.61
N ASP A 191 -5.13 1.26 -0.78
CA ASP A 191 -5.67 0.43 0.29
C ASP A 191 -5.88 -1.00 -0.21
N TRP A 192 -5.80 -1.96 0.70
CA TRP A 192 -5.91 -3.36 0.36
C TRP A 192 -6.48 -4.17 1.51
N VAL A 193 -7.08 -5.31 1.16
CA VAL A 193 -7.50 -6.31 2.14
C VAL A 193 -7.36 -7.70 1.57
N VAL A 194 -7.00 -8.65 2.43
CA VAL A 194 -7.05 -10.07 2.13
C VAL A 194 -8.33 -10.64 2.72
N ALA A 195 -9.11 -11.32 1.91
CA ALA A 195 -10.35 -11.99 2.31
C ALA A 195 -10.28 -13.46 1.92
N THR A 196 -10.67 -14.34 2.83
CA THR A 196 -10.69 -15.79 2.62
C THR A 196 -12.13 -16.25 2.73
N ASP A 197 -12.66 -16.86 1.66
CA ASP A 197 -13.93 -17.57 1.70
C ASP A 197 -13.72 -19.05 2.06
N ASP A 198 -14.75 -19.88 1.94
CA ASP A 198 -14.67 -21.31 2.27
C ASP A 198 -13.79 -22.14 1.29
N THR A 199 -13.36 -21.56 0.16
CA THR A 199 -12.67 -22.27 -0.93
C THR A 199 -11.32 -21.65 -1.30
N ASP A 200 -11.24 -20.32 -1.31
CA ASP A 200 -10.17 -19.52 -1.89
C ASP A 200 -9.84 -18.30 -1.02
N THR A 201 -8.69 -17.69 -1.30
CA THR A 201 -8.28 -16.42 -0.70
C THR A 201 -8.07 -15.40 -1.79
N TYR A 202 -8.54 -14.18 -1.55
CA TYR A 202 -8.51 -13.09 -2.50
C TYR A 202 -7.80 -11.89 -1.90
N LEU A 203 -6.97 -11.23 -2.71
CA LEU A 203 -6.40 -9.93 -2.41
C LEU A 203 -7.16 -8.88 -3.19
N PHE A 204 -7.79 -7.94 -2.48
CA PHE A 204 -8.45 -6.78 -3.07
C PHE A 204 -7.56 -5.55 -2.91
N VAL A 205 -7.45 -4.76 -3.98
CA VAL A 205 -6.65 -3.53 -4.01
C VAL A 205 -7.50 -2.39 -4.57
N VAL A 206 -7.42 -1.23 -3.93
CA VAL A 206 -8.06 0.00 -4.39
C VAL A 206 -7.06 1.16 -4.43
N ASN A 207 -7.26 2.07 -5.40
CA ASN A 207 -6.37 3.20 -5.66
C ASN A 207 -7.14 4.53 -5.52
N GLY A 208 -7.74 4.77 -4.35
CA GLY A 208 -8.43 6.04 -4.06
C GLY A 208 -9.58 6.39 -5.02
N GLY A 209 -10.23 5.40 -5.63
CA GLY A 209 -11.34 5.61 -6.58
C GLY A 209 -10.92 6.05 -7.99
N ILE A 210 -9.63 6.03 -8.34
CA ILE A 210 -9.13 6.41 -9.67
C ILE A 210 -9.34 5.28 -10.66
N ASP A 211 -8.79 4.10 -10.36
CA ASP A 211 -8.95 2.88 -11.14
C ASP A 211 -10.09 2.03 -10.57
N ASN A 212 -10.45 0.97 -11.29
CA ASN A 212 -11.38 -0.02 -10.78
C ASN A 212 -10.76 -0.75 -9.59
N VAL A 213 -11.63 -1.33 -8.75
CA VAL A 213 -11.17 -2.27 -7.73
C VAL A 213 -10.50 -3.43 -8.44
N LEU A 214 -9.30 -3.79 -8.02
CA LEU A 214 -8.58 -4.95 -8.53
C LEU A 214 -8.68 -6.10 -7.54
N TRP A 215 -8.73 -7.32 -8.05
CA TRP A 215 -8.66 -8.53 -7.24
C TRP A 215 -7.64 -9.53 -7.80
N TYR A 216 -7.12 -10.39 -6.93
CA TYR A 216 -6.18 -11.46 -7.25
C TYR A 216 -6.47 -12.70 -6.40
N ASP A 217 -6.58 -13.87 -7.04
CA ASP A 217 -6.91 -15.15 -6.40
C ASP A 217 -5.69 -16.02 -6.07
N GLY A 218 -4.48 -15.56 -6.41
CA GLY A 218 -3.24 -16.34 -6.26
C GLY A 218 -2.70 -16.98 -7.53
N THR A 219 -3.49 -16.94 -8.61
CA THR A 219 -3.20 -17.53 -9.90
C THR A 219 -3.32 -16.48 -11.00
N GLY A 220 -2.58 -16.66 -12.09
CA GLY A 220 -2.65 -15.73 -13.22
C GLY A 220 -2.26 -14.29 -12.87
N GLN A 221 -3.15 -13.35 -13.17
CA GLN A 221 -2.93 -11.90 -13.10
C GLN A 221 -4.01 -11.23 -12.27
N PHE A 222 -3.78 -9.96 -11.91
CA PHE A 222 -4.85 -9.11 -11.37
C PHE A 222 -5.94 -8.90 -12.42
N GLU A 223 -7.18 -8.79 -11.96
CA GLU A 223 -8.33 -8.50 -12.80
C GLU A 223 -9.20 -7.41 -12.18
N ASN A 224 -10.07 -6.80 -13.00
CA ASN A 224 -11.08 -5.88 -12.50
C ASN A 224 -12.14 -6.64 -11.69
N TYR A 225 -12.35 -6.21 -10.46
CA TYR A 225 -13.45 -6.66 -9.63
C TYR A 225 -14.71 -5.84 -9.94
N ASN A 226 -15.52 -6.32 -10.87
CA ASN A 226 -16.76 -5.68 -11.32
C ASN A 226 -17.97 -6.58 -11.00
N PRO A 227 -18.51 -6.53 -9.77
CA PRO A 227 -19.59 -7.41 -9.35
C PRO A 227 -20.82 -7.29 -10.25
N ALA A 228 -21.39 -8.41 -10.70
CA ALA A 228 -22.50 -8.40 -11.64
C ALA A 228 -23.74 -7.65 -11.10
N ASP A 229 -23.97 -7.77 -9.80
CA ASP A 229 -25.09 -7.14 -9.10
C ASP A 229 -24.88 -5.64 -8.81
N ILE A 230 -23.65 -5.15 -9.00
CA ILE A 230 -23.32 -3.73 -8.88
C ILE A 230 -23.12 -3.18 -10.28
N ASN A 231 -23.97 -2.22 -10.69
CA ASN A 231 -23.86 -1.58 -12.01
C ASN A 231 -23.89 -2.58 -13.20
N GLY A 232 -24.52 -3.76 -13.04
CA GLY A 232 -24.61 -4.76 -14.11
C GLY A 232 -23.26 -5.32 -14.57
N GLY A 233 -22.25 -5.37 -13.68
CA GLY A 233 -20.88 -5.76 -14.03
C GLY A 233 -20.09 -4.67 -14.76
N GLY A 234 -20.56 -3.43 -14.72
CA GLY A 234 -19.82 -2.27 -15.19
C GLY A 234 -18.62 -1.94 -14.29
N ALA A 235 -17.85 -0.93 -14.70
CA ALA A 235 -16.72 -0.43 -13.91
C ALA A 235 -17.13 -0.11 -12.47
N PHE A 236 -16.41 -0.66 -11.50
CA PHE A 236 -16.62 -0.44 -10.08
C PHE A 236 -15.34 0.09 -9.44
N LYS A 237 -15.43 1.28 -8.83
CA LYS A 237 -14.31 1.95 -8.16
C LYS A 237 -14.63 2.16 -6.69
N ALA A 238 -13.61 2.15 -5.83
CA ALA A 238 -13.77 2.47 -4.42
C ALA A 238 -12.55 3.20 -3.87
N PHE A 239 -12.76 4.02 -2.84
CA PHE A 239 -11.67 4.75 -2.18
C PHE A 239 -10.96 3.91 -1.11
N THR A 240 -11.71 3.08 -0.38
CA THR A 240 -11.19 2.26 0.72
C THR A 240 -11.91 0.92 0.79
N VAL A 241 -11.21 -0.09 1.29
CA VAL A 241 -11.69 -1.47 1.40
C VAL A 241 -11.38 -2.03 2.79
N ALA A 242 -12.28 -2.84 3.35
CA ALA A 242 -12.05 -3.56 4.59
C ALA A 242 -12.84 -4.87 4.63
N LEU A 243 -12.37 -5.83 5.43
CA LEU A 243 -13.10 -7.06 5.73
C LEU A 243 -13.58 -6.97 7.18
N HIS A 244 -14.89 -7.04 7.40
CA HIS A 244 -15.48 -6.91 8.74
C HIS A 244 -16.62 -7.91 8.94
N PHE A 245 -16.57 -8.72 10.01
CA PHE A 245 -17.47 -9.86 10.23
C PHE A 245 -17.67 -10.73 8.99
N ASN A 246 -16.59 -11.01 8.26
CA ASN A 246 -16.63 -11.83 7.05
C ASN A 246 -17.49 -11.23 5.91
N HIS A 247 -17.68 -9.91 5.93
CA HIS A 247 -18.22 -9.13 4.82
C HIS A 247 -17.11 -8.27 4.22
N LEU A 248 -16.97 -8.32 2.89
CA LEU A 248 -16.10 -7.42 2.14
C LEU A 248 -16.83 -6.08 2.00
N MET A 249 -16.22 -5.02 2.50
CA MET A 249 -16.81 -3.69 2.55
C MET A 249 -16.02 -2.69 1.72
N PHE A 250 -16.73 -1.89 0.92
CA PHE A 250 -16.17 -0.77 0.18
C PHE A 250 -16.81 0.55 0.63
N GLY A 251 -15.98 1.56 0.87
CA GLY A 251 -16.41 2.90 1.23
C GLY A 251 -16.10 3.88 0.12
N ASN A 252 -16.97 4.90 -0.07
CA ASN A 252 -16.83 5.91 -1.11
C ASN A 252 -16.60 5.25 -2.47
N TYR A 253 -17.62 4.54 -2.93
CA TYR A 253 -17.57 3.78 -4.18
C TYR A 253 -18.22 4.55 -5.34
N ASN A 254 -17.94 4.11 -6.56
CA ASN A 254 -18.54 4.62 -7.78
C ASN A 254 -18.99 3.44 -8.65
N ASP A 255 -20.30 3.35 -8.83
CA ASP A 255 -21.03 2.33 -9.60
C ASP A 255 -21.61 2.91 -10.89
N GLY A 256 -20.91 3.89 -11.50
CA GLY A 256 -21.44 4.75 -12.55
C GLY A 256 -22.06 6.04 -12.01
N SER A 257 -22.22 6.16 -10.68
CA SER A 257 -22.54 7.40 -9.97
C SER A 257 -21.64 7.54 -8.74
N SER A 258 -21.22 8.77 -8.41
CA SER A 258 -20.39 9.00 -7.22
C SER A 258 -21.20 8.76 -5.93
N ARG A 259 -20.69 7.89 -5.04
CA ARG A 259 -21.32 7.51 -3.75
C ARG A 259 -20.39 7.77 -2.56
N GLU A 260 -19.94 9.01 -2.41
CA GLU A 260 -18.91 9.43 -1.43
C GLU A 260 -19.20 9.11 0.04
N LYS A 261 -20.48 9.01 0.41
CA LYS A 261 -20.93 8.74 1.79
C LYS A 261 -21.58 7.38 1.96
N PHE A 262 -21.45 6.51 0.98
CA PHE A 262 -22.02 5.17 1.06
C PHE A 262 -20.95 4.17 1.44
N VAL A 263 -21.40 3.18 2.21
CA VAL A 263 -20.69 1.92 2.42
C VAL A 263 -21.54 0.83 1.79
N ILE A 264 -20.91 -0.07 1.03
CA ILE A 264 -21.51 -1.29 0.51
C ILE A 264 -20.77 -2.49 1.06
N TRP A 265 -21.47 -3.57 1.34
CA TRP A 265 -20.90 -4.80 1.88
C TRP A 265 -21.42 -6.04 1.16
N SER A 266 -20.56 -7.05 1.03
CA SER A 266 -20.86 -8.32 0.37
C SER A 266 -21.74 -9.22 1.24
N ASN A 267 -22.16 -10.36 0.69
CA ASN A 267 -22.69 -11.48 1.44
C ASN A 267 -21.62 -12.04 2.40
N ASN A 268 -22.08 -12.56 3.53
CA ASN A 268 -21.22 -13.17 4.53
C ASN A 268 -20.46 -14.37 3.92
N GLY A 269 -19.14 -14.26 3.84
CA GLY A 269 -18.26 -15.32 3.34
C GLY A 269 -18.34 -15.57 1.85
N ASP A 270 -18.97 -14.67 1.08
CA ASP A 270 -18.98 -14.74 -0.37
C ASP A 270 -18.41 -13.43 -0.94
N PHE A 271 -17.26 -13.57 -1.59
CA PHE A 271 -16.50 -12.48 -2.19
C PHE A 271 -16.39 -12.62 -3.71
N GLN A 272 -17.19 -13.51 -4.31
CA GLN A 272 -17.13 -13.76 -5.75
C GLN A 272 -17.84 -12.64 -6.52
N ILE A 273 -17.32 -12.33 -7.71
CA ILE A 273 -17.87 -11.30 -8.60
C ILE A 273 -19.36 -11.55 -8.93
N ALA A 274 -19.75 -12.81 -9.08
CA ALA A 274 -21.08 -13.18 -9.56
C ALA A 274 -22.16 -13.21 -8.47
N THR A 275 -21.79 -13.46 -7.21
CA THR A 275 -22.74 -13.77 -6.12
C THR A 275 -22.52 -12.96 -4.85
N GLY A 276 -21.33 -12.37 -4.68
CA GLY A 276 -20.94 -11.67 -3.47
C GLY A 276 -21.80 -10.45 -3.15
N PHE A 277 -22.53 -9.88 -4.10
CA PHE A 277 -23.42 -8.73 -3.87
C PHE A 277 -24.88 -8.99 -4.26
N THR A 278 -25.26 -10.25 -4.45
CA THR A 278 -26.63 -10.60 -4.77
C THR A 278 -27.52 -10.33 -3.56
N ALA A 279 -28.62 -9.60 -3.78
CA ALA A 279 -29.63 -9.33 -2.76
C ALA A 279 -30.77 -10.35 -2.85
N GLY A 280 -31.07 -11.00 -1.73
CA GLY A 280 -32.11 -12.02 -1.62
C GLY A 280 -32.54 -12.24 -0.17
N VAL A 281 -33.52 -13.12 0.04
CA VAL A 281 -34.20 -13.28 1.34
C VAL A 281 -33.28 -13.80 2.45
N ASN A 282 -32.25 -14.58 2.08
CA ASN A 282 -31.26 -15.12 3.01
C ASN A 282 -29.89 -14.47 2.84
N ASP A 283 -29.78 -13.51 1.92
CA ASP A 283 -28.54 -12.85 1.60
C ASP A 283 -28.33 -11.66 2.54
N THR A 284 -27.07 -11.34 2.74
CA THR A 284 -26.64 -10.39 3.77
C THR A 284 -25.88 -9.19 3.19
N SER A 285 -25.77 -9.12 1.87
CA SER A 285 -25.26 -7.97 1.15
C SER A 285 -26.16 -6.76 1.32
N GLY A 286 -25.59 -5.57 1.18
CA GLY A 286 -26.36 -4.34 1.31
C GLY A 286 -25.52 -3.10 1.18
N SER A 287 -26.20 -1.96 1.15
CA SER A 287 -25.56 -0.65 1.16
C SER A 287 -26.27 0.28 2.13
N MET A 288 -25.51 1.22 2.70
CA MET A 288 -26.03 2.22 3.62
C MET A 288 -25.43 3.59 3.31
N LEU A 289 -26.31 4.58 3.20
CA LEU A 289 -25.91 5.99 3.25
C LEU A 289 -25.59 6.36 4.70
N LEU A 290 -24.47 7.04 4.92
CA LEU A 290 -24.08 7.57 6.22
C LEU A 290 -24.42 9.07 6.30
N PRO A 291 -25.66 9.46 6.67
CA PRO A 291 -26.09 10.85 6.63
C PRO A 291 -25.32 11.73 7.62
N ASP A 292 -24.95 11.17 8.77
CA ASP A 292 -24.21 11.87 9.83
C ASP A 292 -22.70 11.97 9.55
N SER A 293 -22.21 11.31 8.49
CA SER A 293 -20.82 11.45 8.04
C SER A 293 -20.56 12.86 7.53
N GLN A 294 -19.58 13.54 8.12
CA GLN A 294 -19.13 14.85 7.68
C GLN A 294 -18.03 14.69 6.63
N GLY A 295 -18.40 14.87 5.36
CA GLY A 295 -17.53 14.71 4.20
C GLY A 295 -17.54 13.30 3.62
N ALA A 296 -16.67 13.09 2.62
CA ALA A 296 -16.46 11.80 1.98
C ALA A 296 -15.77 10.80 2.92
N ILE A 297 -16.01 9.50 2.71
CA ILE A 297 -15.32 8.43 3.44
C ILE A 297 -13.89 8.31 2.90
N LEU A 298 -12.92 8.32 3.80
CA LEU A 298 -11.49 8.25 3.51
C LEU A 298 -10.88 6.89 3.86
N LYS A 299 -11.31 6.25 4.96
CA LYS A 299 -10.75 4.96 5.38
C LYS A 299 -11.74 4.13 6.19
N LEU A 300 -11.81 2.84 5.87
CA LEU A 300 -12.41 1.82 6.71
C LEU A 300 -11.31 1.05 7.45
N LYS A 301 -11.41 0.90 8.76
CA LYS A 301 -10.42 0.15 9.54
C LYS A 301 -11.07 -0.56 10.73
N ASN A 302 -10.81 -1.86 10.88
CA ASN A 302 -11.32 -2.63 12.01
C ASN A 302 -10.74 -2.12 13.33
N LEU A 303 -11.63 -1.84 14.30
CA LEU A 303 -11.33 -1.44 15.67
C LEU A 303 -11.99 -2.46 16.61
N GLY A 304 -11.24 -3.50 17.00
CA GLY A 304 -11.78 -4.61 17.77
C GLY A 304 -12.96 -5.30 17.08
N ASP A 305 -14.14 -5.22 17.71
CA ASP A 305 -15.41 -5.79 17.25
C ASP A 305 -16.22 -4.85 16.36
N ARG A 306 -15.72 -3.65 16.06
CA ARG A 306 -16.42 -2.64 15.23
C ARG A 306 -15.54 -2.23 14.07
N LEU A 307 -16.13 -1.62 13.06
CA LEU A 307 -15.40 -0.99 11.96
C LEU A 307 -15.42 0.52 12.15
N ALA A 308 -14.24 1.12 12.32
CA ALA A 308 -14.10 2.57 12.33
C ALA A 308 -14.18 3.11 10.90
N VAL A 309 -15.11 4.04 10.69
CA VAL A 309 -15.30 4.77 9.43
C VAL A 309 -14.72 6.16 9.61
N TYR A 310 -13.57 6.40 8.99
CA TYR A 310 -12.94 7.71 8.94
C TYR A 310 -13.44 8.48 7.72
N SER A 311 -14.08 9.60 7.97
CA SER A 311 -14.48 10.58 6.96
C SER A 311 -13.62 11.83 7.08
N GLU A 312 -13.74 12.77 6.14
CA GLU A 312 -12.94 14.00 6.13
C GLU A 312 -12.95 14.78 7.46
N ASN A 313 -14.12 14.87 8.11
CA ASN A 313 -14.30 15.64 9.35
C ASN A 313 -15.03 14.88 10.47
N SER A 314 -15.12 13.55 10.38
CA SER A 314 -15.80 12.75 11.41
C SER A 314 -15.28 11.33 11.48
N ILE A 315 -15.39 10.72 12.67
CA ILE A 315 -15.18 9.28 12.85
C ILE A 315 -16.49 8.67 13.34
N GLY A 316 -16.96 7.65 12.63
CA GLY A 316 -18.08 6.83 13.04
C GLY A 316 -17.67 5.38 13.30
N LEU A 317 -18.56 4.64 13.93
CA LEU A 317 -18.44 3.21 14.14
C LEU A 317 -19.56 2.51 13.39
N PHE A 318 -19.18 1.51 12.61
CA PHE A 318 -20.07 0.54 12.00
C PHE A 318 -20.03 -0.71 12.87
N SER A 319 -21.19 -1.13 13.40
CA SER A 319 -21.31 -2.28 14.30
C SER A 319 -22.24 -3.31 13.70
N PHE A 320 -21.87 -4.59 13.78
CA PHE A 320 -22.74 -5.70 13.42
C PHE A 320 -23.81 -5.89 14.49
N ILE A 321 -25.08 -5.79 14.09
CA ILE A 321 -26.25 -5.99 14.96
C ILE A 321 -27.05 -7.25 14.59
N GLY A 322 -26.88 -7.76 13.37
CA GLY A 322 -27.56 -8.95 12.86
C GLY A 322 -29.06 -8.77 12.59
N GLY A 323 -29.70 -9.81 12.04
CA GLY A 323 -31.10 -9.78 11.65
C GLY A 323 -31.33 -9.09 10.30
N ASN A 324 -32.45 -8.38 10.14
CA ASN A 324 -32.83 -7.76 8.86
C ASN A 324 -32.06 -6.46 8.55
N PHE A 325 -31.51 -5.81 9.58
CA PHE A 325 -30.56 -4.71 9.44
C PHE A 325 -29.24 -5.22 9.98
N ILE A 326 -28.30 -5.53 9.12
CA ILE A 326 -27.11 -6.30 9.50
C ILE A 326 -26.12 -5.42 10.24
N PHE A 327 -25.97 -4.18 9.77
CA PHE A 327 -25.08 -3.19 10.33
C PHE A 327 -25.83 -1.95 10.80
N SER A 328 -25.27 -1.31 11.82
CA SER A 328 -25.69 -0.01 12.30
C SER A 328 -24.50 0.95 12.31
N TYR A 329 -24.74 2.19 11.90
CA TYR A 329 -23.76 3.26 11.94
C TYR A 329 -24.08 4.24 13.06
N GLU A 330 -23.05 4.58 13.83
CA GLU A 330 -23.11 5.65 14.82
C GLU A 330 -21.93 6.61 14.61
N GLN A 331 -22.20 7.91 14.49
CA GLN A 331 -21.15 8.91 14.53
C GLN A 331 -20.67 9.12 15.98
N VAL A 332 -19.38 8.91 16.23
CA VAL A 332 -18.79 8.98 17.58
C VAL A 332 -18.04 10.28 17.79
N LEU A 333 -17.24 10.70 16.80
CA LEU A 333 -16.48 11.95 16.85
C LEU A 333 -16.83 12.88 15.68
N ARG A 334 -16.78 14.17 15.99
CA ARG A 334 -17.02 15.29 15.08
C ARG A 334 -15.76 16.15 15.01
N GLU A 335 -15.60 16.86 13.90
CA GLU A 335 -14.50 17.81 13.67
C GLU A 335 -13.11 17.16 13.72
N THR A 336 -13.04 15.86 13.44
CA THR A 336 -11.79 15.12 13.36
C THR A 336 -11.26 15.17 11.93
N ARG A 337 -10.19 15.93 11.70
CA ARG A 337 -9.57 16.07 10.37
C ARG A 337 -8.43 15.08 10.20
N LEU A 338 -8.66 13.99 9.47
CA LEU A 338 -7.59 13.04 9.16
C LEU A 338 -6.56 13.69 8.21
N LEU A 339 -5.26 13.54 8.49
CA LEU A 339 -4.22 14.07 7.59
C LEU A 339 -4.11 13.23 6.31
N SER A 340 -4.10 11.90 6.46
CA SER A 340 -3.97 10.95 5.36
C SER A 340 -4.73 9.66 5.68
N PRO A 341 -5.40 9.02 4.70
CA PRO A 341 -5.98 7.69 4.84
C PRO A 341 -4.98 6.61 5.31
N ARG A 342 -3.69 6.77 4.97
CA ARG A 342 -2.60 5.85 5.35
C ARG A 342 -1.98 6.19 6.70
N GLY A 343 -2.37 7.31 7.31
CA GLY A 343 -1.82 7.81 8.57
C GLY A 343 -2.45 7.20 9.84
N ILE A 344 -3.00 5.98 9.75
CA ILE A 344 -3.70 5.30 10.86
C ILE A 344 -2.98 4.01 11.20
N ALA A 345 -2.43 3.93 12.41
CA ALA A 345 -1.87 2.71 12.98
C ALA A 345 -2.93 1.99 13.83
N ASN A 346 -3.17 0.71 13.53
CA ASN A 346 -4.14 -0.11 14.26
C ASN A 346 -3.41 -1.02 15.26
N LEU A 347 -3.67 -0.82 16.56
CA LEU A 347 -3.11 -1.61 17.67
C LEU A 347 -4.03 -2.75 18.14
N GLY A 348 -5.18 -2.94 17.49
CA GLY A 348 -6.24 -3.86 17.86
C GLY A 348 -7.42 -3.13 18.51
N PRO A 349 -7.37 -2.85 19.83
CA PRO A 349 -8.44 -2.15 20.54
C PRO A 349 -8.37 -0.62 20.40
N PHE A 350 -7.26 -0.09 19.88
CA PHE A 350 -7.04 1.35 19.73
C PHE A 350 -6.46 1.64 18.35
N HIS A 351 -6.84 2.79 17.80
CA HIS A 351 -6.18 3.38 16.63
C HIS A 351 -5.42 4.61 17.06
N ILE A 352 -4.17 4.73 16.62
CA ILE A 352 -3.43 5.99 16.69
C ILE A 352 -3.39 6.56 15.28
N TYR A 353 -3.89 7.77 15.12
CA TYR A 353 -3.95 8.41 13.82
C TYR A 353 -3.36 9.81 13.85
N VAL A 354 -2.83 10.23 12.71
CA VAL A 354 -2.33 11.59 12.51
C VAL A 354 -3.42 12.47 11.92
N SER A 355 -3.72 13.55 12.61
CA SER A 355 -4.60 14.62 12.15
C SER A 355 -3.77 15.78 11.62
N VAL A 356 -4.43 16.73 10.97
CA VAL A 356 -3.83 18.02 10.58
C VAL A 356 -3.23 18.77 11.77
N GLU A 357 -3.79 18.60 12.98
CA GLU A 357 -3.38 19.36 14.16
C GLU A 357 -2.38 18.63 15.06
N ASN A 358 -2.58 17.33 15.29
CA ASN A 358 -1.81 16.53 16.25
C ASN A 358 -2.00 15.03 16.01
N PHE A 359 -1.35 14.21 16.84
CA PHE A 359 -1.56 12.76 16.91
C PHE A 359 -2.59 12.43 17.97
N PHE A 360 -3.58 11.62 17.59
CA PHE A 360 -4.72 11.28 18.43
C PHE A 360 -4.86 9.77 18.58
N LEU A 361 -5.39 9.36 19.74
CA LEU A 361 -5.80 8.00 20.03
C LEU A 361 -7.32 7.92 19.99
N PHE A 362 -7.82 6.92 19.26
CA PHE A 362 -9.22 6.57 19.18
C PHE A 362 -9.44 5.16 19.73
N ASP A 363 -10.28 5.05 20.76
CA ASP A 363 -10.64 3.82 21.46
C ASP A 363 -12.10 3.41 21.22
N GLY A 364 -12.79 4.07 20.27
CA GLY A 364 -14.21 3.86 20.02
C GLY A 364 -15.13 4.63 20.98
N THR A 365 -14.58 5.37 21.94
CA THR A 365 -15.35 6.28 22.79
C THR A 365 -15.47 7.66 22.15
N ARG A 366 -16.39 8.48 22.67
CA ARG A 366 -16.58 9.88 22.22
C ARG A 366 -15.52 10.84 22.78
N LEU A 367 -14.47 10.33 23.43
CA LEU A 367 -13.41 11.14 24.02
C LEU A 367 -12.22 11.18 23.08
N LEU A 368 -11.86 12.38 22.65
CA LEU A 368 -10.65 12.62 21.88
C LEU A 368 -9.45 12.65 22.84
N ARG A 369 -8.48 11.74 22.65
CA ARG A 369 -7.24 11.71 23.45
C ARG A 369 -6.04 12.12 22.60
N THR A 370 -5.26 13.08 23.06
CA THR A 370 -4.00 13.48 22.42
C THR A 370 -2.85 12.60 22.91
N VAL A 371 -1.97 12.21 21.99
CA VAL A 371 -0.75 11.44 22.29
C VAL A 371 0.51 12.18 21.84
N GLY A 372 0.37 13.10 20.88
CA GLY A 372 1.48 13.80 20.25
C GLY A 372 1.89 15.13 20.87
N ASP A 373 1.41 15.50 22.06
CA ASP A 373 1.63 16.85 22.63
C ASP A 373 3.11 17.22 22.78
N ALA A 374 3.97 16.22 22.99
CA ALA A 374 5.43 16.40 23.06
C ALA A 374 6.04 16.87 21.73
N VAL A 375 5.49 16.42 20.59
CA VAL A 375 6.00 16.71 19.23
C VAL A 375 5.12 17.69 18.45
N GLN A 376 3.95 18.07 18.99
CA GLN A 376 2.94 18.89 18.31
C GLN A 376 3.52 20.16 17.68
N LYS A 377 4.32 20.93 18.44
CA LYS A 377 4.90 22.19 17.94
C LYS A 377 5.83 21.98 16.75
N ASP A 378 6.62 20.90 16.80
CA ASP A 378 7.52 20.54 15.71
C ASP A 378 6.72 20.05 14.50
N PHE A 379 5.72 19.18 14.72
CA PHE A 379 4.83 18.68 13.68
C PHE A 379 4.11 19.82 12.94
N GLN A 380 3.44 20.72 13.67
CA GLN A 380 2.69 21.84 13.08
C GLN A 380 3.58 22.81 12.29
N ALA A 381 4.85 22.96 12.68
CA ALA A 381 5.78 23.83 11.95
C ALA A 381 6.20 23.25 10.60
N ASN A 382 6.07 21.94 10.40
CA ASN A 382 6.66 21.24 9.25
C ASN A 382 5.66 20.51 8.36
N VAL A 383 4.44 20.22 8.85
CA VAL A 383 3.40 19.59 8.07
C VAL A 383 3.03 20.45 6.84
N LYS A 384 2.96 19.81 5.67
CA LYS A 384 2.51 20.43 4.42
C LYS A 384 1.24 19.74 3.94
N LEU A 385 0.15 20.49 3.87
CA LEU A 385 -1.15 19.94 3.47
C LEU A 385 -1.17 19.46 2.02
N ASP A 386 -0.39 20.09 1.14
CA ASP A 386 -0.29 19.68 -0.27
C ASP A 386 0.36 18.30 -0.45
N LEU A 387 1.16 17.86 0.52
CA LEU A 387 1.82 16.55 0.54
C LEU A 387 1.16 15.60 1.56
N ALA A 388 0.00 15.95 2.11
CA ALA A 388 -0.63 15.20 3.19
C ALA A 388 -0.94 13.76 2.80
N ASN A 389 -1.41 13.50 1.56
CA ASN A 389 -1.76 12.15 1.11
C ASN A 389 -0.56 11.18 1.04
N GLN A 390 0.66 11.71 0.93
CA GLN A 390 1.88 10.90 0.97
C GLN A 390 2.30 10.52 2.40
N ALA A 391 1.69 11.11 3.43
CA ALA A 391 1.97 10.73 4.81
C ALA A 391 1.37 9.35 5.11
N PHE A 392 2.13 8.50 5.81
CA PHE A 392 1.69 7.17 6.21
C PHE A 392 2.20 6.80 7.60
N ALA A 393 1.50 5.83 8.22
CA ALA A 393 1.90 5.24 9.49
C ALA A 393 2.27 3.78 9.28
N PHE A 394 3.43 3.37 9.80
CA PHE A 394 3.87 1.98 9.81
C PHE A 394 3.97 1.49 11.25
N LEU A 395 3.42 0.31 11.53
CA LEU A 395 3.42 -0.31 12.86
C LEU A 395 4.38 -1.50 12.86
N ASP A 396 5.44 -1.41 13.67
CA ASP A 396 6.28 -2.54 14.02
C ASP A 396 5.77 -3.14 15.33
N SER A 397 4.89 -4.15 15.22
CA SER A 397 4.29 -4.82 16.37
C SER A 397 5.30 -5.59 17.24
N PRO A 398 6.30 -6.31 16.69
CA PRO A 398 7.33 -6.97 17.50
C PRO A 398 8.12 -6.03 18.43
N VAL A 399 8.40 -4.80 17.99
CA VAL A 399 9.20 -3.82 18.76
C VAL A 399 8.31 -2.83 19.53
N ASN A 400 7.00 -2.81 19.28
CA ASN A 400 6.05 -1.81 19.79
C ASN A 400 6.42 -0.37 19.41
N GLU A 401 6.75 -0.18 18.13
CA GLU A 401 7.08 1.12 17.56
C GLU A 401 6.12 1.48 16.43
N ILE A 402 5.69 2.75 16.39
CA ILE A 402 4.95 3.31 15.27
C ILE A 402 5.79 4.39 14.62
N TYR A 403 5.91 4.30 13.31
CA TYR A 403 6.63 5.24 12.48
C TYR A 403 5.61 6.08 11.71
N PHE A 404 5.50 7.37 12.06
CA PHE A 404 4.72 8.32 11.27
C PHE A 404 5.65 9.06 10.32
N VAL A 405 5.51 8.76 9.04
CA VAL A 405 6.34 9.32 7.97
C VAL A 405 5.58 10.48 7.34
N ILE A 406 6.13 11.68 7.42
CA ILE A 406 5.47 12.92 7.03
C ILE A 406 6.39 13.72 6.10
N PRO A 407 6.02 13.90 4.83
CA PRO A 407 6.78 14.71 3.91
C PRO A 407 6.67 16.20 4.29
N THR A 408 7.81 16.88 4.30
CA THR A 408 7.93 18.31 4.63
C THR A 408 8.32 19.17 3.45
N SER A 409 8.90 18.54 2.42
CA SER A 409 9.10 19.05 1.07
C SER A 409 9.11 17.87 0.09
N SER A 410 9.31 18.14 -1.19
CA SER A 410 9.51 17.10 -2.21
C SER A 410 10.76 16.24 -2.01
N SER A 411 11.67 16.60 -1.09
CA SER A 411 12.93 15.89 -0.87
C SER A 411 13.27 15.64 0.60
N LEU A 412 12.45 16.13 1.53
CA LEU A 412 12.68 16.01 2.96
C LEU A 412 11.49 15.37 3.63
N THR A 413 11.78 14.31 4.37
CA THR A 413 10.79 13.56 5.13
C THR A 413 11.15 13.57 6.59
N ARG A 414 10.15 13.85 7.44
CA ARG A 414 10.27 13.73 8.88
C ARG A 414 9.60 12.45 9.33
N ILE A 415 10.27 11.73 10.21
CA ILE A 415 9.74 10.52 10.82
C ILE A 415 9.55 10.80 12.31
N TYR A 416 8.32 10.68 12.77
CA TYR A 416 8.01 10.69 14.20
C TYR A 416 7.89 9.25 14.67
N LEU A 417 8.89 8.79 15.40
CA LEU A 417 8.90 7.48 16.02
C LEU A 417 8.19 7.57 17.37
N LEU A 418 7.17 6.74 17.53
CA LEU A 418 6.39 6.59 18.75
C LEU A 418 6.65 5.20 19.32
N GLU A 419 7.36 5.14 20.45
CA GLU A 419 7.44 3.94 21.28
C GLU A 419 6.21 3.92 22.20
N TYR A 420 5.45 2.83 22.16
CA TYR A 420 4.25 2.68 22.97
C TYR A 420 4.31 1.46 23.89
N ASP A 421 3.63 1.54 25.03
CA ASP A 421 3.37 0.41 25.92
C ASP A 421 1.89 0.06 25.85
N LEU A 422 1.56 -1.15 25.41
CA LEU A 422 0.18 -1.65 25.32
C LEU A 422 -0.57 -1.60 26.66
N PHE A 423 0.13 -1.75 27.78
CA PHE A 423 -0.48 -1.73 29.11
C PHE A 423 -0.59 -0.33 29.70
N ARG A 424 0.18 0.63 29.17
CA ARG A 424 0.21 2.02 29.61
C ARG A 424 0.39 2.94 28.41
N ILE A 425 -0.66 3.04 27.60
CA ILE A 425 -0.63 3.84 26.37
C ILE A 425 -0.39 5.34 26.61
N GLU A 426 -0.56 5.81 27.85
CA GLU A 426 -0.25 7.18 28.28
C GLU A 426 1.27 7.43 28.38
N ASN A 427 2.06 6.37 28.56
CA ASN A 427 3.53 6.45 28.61
C ASN A 427 4.12 6.28 27.22
N THR A 428 3.98 7.31 26.40
CA THR A 428 4.58 7.34 25.07
C THR A 428 5.93 8.04 25.07
N ARG A 429 6.88 7.50 24.31
CA ARG A 429 8.13 8.22 24.01
C ARG A 429 8.17 8.57 22.54
N TRP A 430 8.55 9.82 22.27
CA TRP A 430 8.60 10.36 20.93
C TRP A 430 10.04 10.70 20.56
N THR A 431 10.48 10.22 19.41
CA THR A 431 11.79 10.55 18.84
C THR A 431 11.60 11.05 17.40
N PRO A 432 11.79 12.36 17.14
CA PRO A 432 11.75 12.89 15.77
C PRO A 432 13.08 12.63 15.06
N HIS A 433 13.00 12.14 13.83
CA HIS A 433 14.13 11.98 12.93
C HIS A 433 13.89 12.78 11.64
N VAL A 434 14.96 13.37 11.10
CA VAL A 434 14.94 14.06 9.80
C VAL A 434 15.80 13.25 8.84
N TYR A 435 15.21 12.82 7.73
CA TYR A 435 15.93 12.14 6.66
C TYR A 435 15.93 13.01 5.41
N ALA A 436 17.09 13.05 4.74
CA ALA A 436 17.21 13.61 3.40
C ALA A 436 16.93 12.50 2.38
N ASP A 437 16.10 12.84 1.41
CA ASP A 437 15.62 12.03 0.27
C ASP A 437 14.59 10.92 0.58
N GLN A 438 13.53 10.93 -0.23
CA GLN A 438 12.78 9.75 -0.63
C GLN A 438 13.72 8.94 -1.54
N ILE A 439 13.87 7.64 -1.26
CA ILE A 439 14.40 6.70 -2.26
C ILE A 439 13.26 6.37 -3.21
#